data_AF-A0A3D5M1Y9-F1
#
_entry.id   AF-A0A3D5M1Y9-F1
#
_cell.length_a   1.000
_cell.length_b   1.000
_cell.length_c   1.000
_cell.angle_alpha   90.00
_cell.angle_beta   90.00
_cell.angle_gamma   90.00
#
_symmetry.space_group_name_H-M   'P 1'
#
loop_
_entity.id
_entity.type
_entity.pdbx_description
1 polymer ?
#
loop_
_entity_poly.entity_id
_entity_poly.type
_entity_poly.pdbx_seq_one_letter_code
_entity_poly.pdbx_strand_id
1 'polypeptide(L)'
;MLDDSLQSFITSRIIPQSQRFASSEDPIDTYHAFNEHGDPDSLPEEERESSVALEEQTERLWKVIVWNDPVNLMSYVVYVLQKLFGFSQEVATHHMLEIHQEGKSIVQLTEQEKGERFVSHLHSYGLQATLEKDE
;
A
#
# COMPACT_ATOMS: atom_id res chain seq x y z
N MET A 1 5.21 20.77 21.38
CA MET A 1 6.30 20.04 20.70
C MET A 1 5.79 18.64 20.46
N LEU A 2 5.24 18.42 19.26
CA LEU A 2 4.80 17.11 18.79
C LEU A 2 5.82 16.68 17.73
N ASP A 3 6.27 15.44 17.85
CA ASP A 3 7.45 14.88 17.19
C ASP A 3 7.17 14.56 15.72
N ASP A 4 8.06 15.05 14.84
CA ASP A 4 8.00 15.09 13.37
C ASP A 4 8.33 13.73 12.70
N SER A 5 7.94 12.60 13.29
CA SER A 5 8.49 11.28 12.90
C SER A 5 7.48 10.27 12.32
N LEU A 6 6.26 10.68 11.95
CA LEU A 6 5.26 9.77 11.37
C LEU A 6 4.91 10.02 9.89
N GLN A 7 5.64 10.88 9.18
CA GLN A 7 5.35 11.19 7.76
C GLN A 7 6.15 10.37 6.72
N SER A 8 6.85 9.30 7.08
CA SER A 8 7.79 8.68 6.12
C SER A 8 7.80 7.16 6.08
N PHE A 9 6.66 6.45 5.95
CA PHE A 9 6.72 5.00 5.65
C PHE A 9 5.62 4.42 4.74
N ILE A 10 4.83 5.23 4.03
CA ILE A 10 3.92 4.72 3.00
C ILE A 10 4.60 4.80 1.63
N THR A 11 5.62 3.96 1.41
CA THR A 11 6.07 3.60 0.06
C THR A 11 6.78 2.25 0.12
N SER A 12 6.35 1.36 -0.79
CA SER A 12 7.00 0.10 -1.18
C SER A 12 6.67 -1.14 -0.35
N ARG A 13 5.81 -2.01 -0.90
CA ARG A 13 6.23 -3.33 -1.40
C ARG A 13 5.11 -4.03 -2.16
N ILE A 14 5.26 -4.02 -3.48
CA ILE A 14 4.64 -4.96 -4.41
C ILE A 14 5.36 -6.30 -4.25
N ILE A 15 4.62 -7.39 -4.07
CA ILE A 15 5.14 -8.77 -4.05
C ILE A 15 5.07 -9.32 -5.48
N PRO A 16 6.18 -9.65 -6.16
CA PRO A 16 6.12 -10.51 -7.33
C PRO A 16 6.22 -12.00 -6.92
N GLN A 17 5.26 -12.78 -7.38
CA GLN A 17 5.33 -14.25 -7.38
C GLN A 17 6.25 -14.79 -8.49
N SER A 18 6.74 -16.00 -8.26
CA SER A 18 7.22 -17.00 -9.23
C SER A 18 8.68 -16.88 -9.67
N GLN A 19 9.52 -17.86 -9.28
CA GLN A 19 9.92 -18.97 -10.16
C GLN A 19 10.93 -19.89 -9.45
N ARG A 20 10.64 -21.20 -9.49
CA ARG A 20 11.62 -22.29 -9.34
C ARG A 20 12.61 -22.19 -10.49
N PHE A 21 13.91 -22.50 -10.29
CA PHE A 21 14.67 -23.44 -11.12
C PHE A 21 16.09 -23.66 -10.56
N ALA A 22 16.43 -24.96 -10.49
CA ALA A 22 17.72 -25.61 -10.69
C ALA A 22 19.02 -25.07 -10.06
N SER A 23 19.57 -25.94 -9.22
CA SER A 23 20.97 -26.06 -8.82
C SER A 23 21.89 -26.29 -10.03
N SER A 24 23.01 -25.57 -10.09
CA SER A 24 24.26 -25.95 -10.76
C SER A 24 25.32 -24.88 -10.48
N GLU A 25 26.17 -25.14 -9.49
CA GLU A 25 27.45 -24.45 -9.32
C GLU A 25 28.43 -24.99 -10.36
N ASP A 26 29.16 -24.11 -11.07
CA ASP A 26 30.57 -24.29 -11.45
C ASP A 26 31.12 -23.05 -12.22
N PRO A 27 32.46 -22.83 -12.23
CA PRO A 27 33.03 -21.53 -11.86
C PRO A 27 33.70 -20.71 -12.99
N ILE A 28 33.82 -19.41 -12.70
CA ILE A 28 34.83 -18.41 -13.06
C ILE A 28 35.68 -18.71 -14.31
N ASP A 29 35.45 -17.96 -15.39
CA ASP A 29 36.45 -17.72 -16.43
C ASP A 29 36.76 -16.23 -16.57
N THR A 30 38.05 -15.94 -16.64
CA THR A 30 38.67 -14.62 -16.60
C THR A 30 38.84 -14.10 -18.01
N TYR A 31 38.26 -12.94 -18.33
CA TYR A 31 38.59 -12.21 -19.57
C TYR A 31 39.02 -10.77 -19.27
N HIS A 32 40.33 -10.56 -19.32
CA HIS A 32 40.95 -9.30 -19.70
C HIS A 32 40.77 -9.10 -21.21
N ALA A 33 40.20 -7.97 -21.63
CA ALA A 33 40.57 -7.34 -22.91
C ALA A 33 40.18 -5.86 -22.90
N PHE A 34 41.20 -5.02 -23.10
CA PHE A 34 41.12 -3.60 -23.42
C PHE A 34 40.28 -3.37 -24.68
N ASN A 35 39.53 -2.27 -24.72
CA ASN A 35 39.34 -1.47 -25.92
C ASN A 35 38.94 -0.05 -25.50
N GLU A 36 39.84 0.91 -25.71
CA GLU A 36 39.54 2.33 -25.69
C GLU A 36 39.13 2.81 -27.11
N HIS A 37 38.36 3.90 -27.14
CA HIS A 37 38.07 4.85 -28.23
C HIS A 37 37.00 4.50 -29.29
N GLY A 38 35.87 5.25 -29.27
CA GLY A 38 35.00 5.45 -30.42
C GLY A 38 33.58 5.96 -30.11
N ASP A 39 33.37 7.28 -30.29
CA ASP A 39 32.11 8.03 -30.53
C ASP A 39 31.15 8.39 -29.36
N PRO A 40 30.97 9.70 -29.05
CA PRO A 40 29.98 10.23 -28.13
C PRO A 40 28.73 10.71 -28.90
N ASP A 41 27.96 9.79 -29.48
CA ASP A 41 26.65 10.17 -30.04
C ASP A 41 25.73 8.96 -30.10
N SER A 42 24.90 8.77 -29.07
CA SER A 42 23.63 8.04 -29.10
C SER A 42 23.00 8.11 -27.70
N LEU A 43 22.17 9.13 -27.49
CA LEU A 43 21.15 9.13 -26.43
C LEU A 43 19.98 8.24 -26.87
N PRO A 44 19.49 7.31 -26.05
CA PRO A 44 18.09 6.94 -26.08
C PRO A 44 17.35 7.83 -25.06
N GLU A 45 16.63 8.82 -25.58
CA GLU A 45 15.51 9.45 -24.88
C GLU A 45 14.37 8.44 -24.79
N GLU A 46 14.22 7.75 -23.67
CA GLU A 46 12.98 7.03 -23.35
C GLU A 46 12.98 6.74 -21.85
N GLU A 47 12.34 7.61 -21.06
CA GLU A 47 11.78 7.35 -19.72
C GLU A 47 11.28 8.68 -19.09
N ARG A 48 10.37 9.39 -19.77
CA ARG A 48 9.68 10.57 -19.20
C ARG A 48 8.17 10.55 -19.47
N GLU A 49 7.53 9.39 -19.32
CA GLU A 49 6.07 9.28 -19.44
C GLU A 49 5.38 8.57 -18.25
N SER A 50 6.04 8.39 -17.10
CA SER A 50 5.41 7.70 -15.94
C SER A 50 5.12 8.56 -14.71
N SER A 51 5.51 9.83 -14.67
CA SER A 51 5.31 10.69 -13.49
C SER A 51 3.96 11.42 -13.46
N VAL A 52 3.45 11.89 -14.61
CA VAL A 52 2.27 12.78 -14.64
C VAL A 52 0.94 12.02 -14.43
N ALA A 53 0.84 10.77 -14.88
CA ALA A 53 -0.38 9.97 -14.72
C ALA A 53 -0.63 9.48 -13.28
N LEU A 54 0.43 9.43 -12.44
CA LEU A 54 0.32 9.05 -11.03
C LEU A 54 -0.25 10.21 -10.19
N GLU A 55 0.18 11.44 -10.49
CA GLU A 55 -0.23 12.65 -9.75
C GLU A 55 -1.71 13.00 -9.98
N GLU A 56 -2.22 12.91 -11.21
CA GLU A 56 -3.65 13.15 -11.50
C GLU A 56 -4.60 12.10 -10.89
N GLN A 57 -4.12 10.86 -10.67
CA GLN A 57 -4.93 9.80 -10.04
C GLN A 57 -5.00 9.96 -8.51
N THR A 58 -3.95 10.49 -7.88
CA THR A 58 -3.95 10.81 -6.45
C THR A 58 -4.94 11.92 -6.09
N GLU A 59 -5.23 12.88 -6.98
CA GLU A 59 -6.17 13.99 -6.74
C GLU A 59 -7.64 13.57 -6.53
N ARG A 60 -7.96 12.27 -6.69
CA ARG A 60 -9.33 11.75 -6.58
C ARG A 60 -9.43 10.50 -5.70
N LEU A 61 -8.46 10.29 -4.81
CA LEU A 61 -8.57 9.21 -3.84
C LEU A 61 -9.57 9.56 -2.73
N TRP A 62 -10.18 8.52 -2.19
CA TRP A 62 -11.12 8.58 -1.08
C TRP A 62 -10.61 7.70 0.06
N LYS A 63 -10.70 8.23 1.28
CA LYS A 63 -10.42 7.58 2.55
C LYS A 63 -11.61 6.73 2.98
N VAL A 64 -11.40 5.44 3.13
CA VAL A 64 -12.32 4.56 3.87
C VAL A 64 -11.97 4.66 5.34
N ILE A 65 -12.88 5.21 6.13
CA ILE A 65 -12.68 5.48 7.56
C ILE A 65 -13.59 4.56 8.36
N VAL A 66 -13.02 3.84 9.33
CA VAL A 66 -13.76 3.04 10.32
C VAL A 66 -13.77 3.79 11.65
N TRP A 67 -14.92 3.83 12.31
CA TRP A 67 -15.15 4.57 13.54
C TRP A 67 -15.30 3.63 14.74
N ASN A 68 -14.94 4.12 15.92
CA ASN A 68 -15.17 3.42 17.18
C ASN A 68 -16.65 3.41 17.52
N ASP A 69 -17.13 2.28 18.02
CA ASP A 69 -18.49 2.12 18.49
C ASP A 69 -18.54 1.34 19.82
N PRO A 70 -19.58 1.54 20.65
CA PRO A 70 -19.66 0.89 21.96
C PRO A 70 -20.14 -0.57 21.91
N VAL A 71 -20.46 -1.12 20.73
CA VAL A 71 -21.12 -2.42 20.57
C VAL A 71 -20.12 -3.51 20.17
N ASN A 72 -19.20 -3.22 19.25
CA ASN A 72 -18.29 -4.21 18.69
C ASN A 72 -17.08 -4.47 19.61
N LEU A 73 -16.71 -5.74 19.75
CA LEU A 73 -15.51 -6.15 20.50
C LEU A 73 -14.24 -5.93 19.67
N MET A 74 -13.13 -5.57 20.32
CA MET A 74 -11.81 -5.43 19.68
C MET A 74 -11.42 -6.63 18.79
N SER A 75 -11.59 -7.85 19.32
CA SER A 75 -11.27 -9.07 18.58
C SER A 75 -12.13 -9.27 17.34
N TYR A 76 -13.39 -8.81 17.37
CA TYR A 76 -14.28 -8.84 16.24
C TYR A 76 -13.87 -7.81 15.17
N VAL A 77 -13.50 -6.59 15.58
CA VAL A 77 -12.96 -5.57 14.65
C VAL A 77 -11.74 -6.10 13.92
N VAL A 78 -10.77 -6.70 14.64
CA VAL A 78 -9.58 -7.31 14.03
C VAL A 78 -9.97 -8.36 13.00
N TYR A 79 -10.88 -9.28 13.35
CA TYR A 79 -11.37 -10.31 12.44
C TYR A 79 -11.96 -9.72 11.15
N VAL A 80 -12.84 -8.71 11.26
CA VAL A 80 -13.48 -8.10 10.09
C VAL A 80 -12.45 -7.40 9.20
N LEU A 81 -11.48 -6.68 9.79
CA LEU A 81 -10.43 -6.02 9.02
C LEU A 81 -9.55 -7.02 8.26
N GLN A 82 -9.21 -8.16 8.87
CA GLN A 82 -8.51 -9.25 8.18
C GLN A 82 -9.35 -9.82 7.03
N LYS A 83 -10.66 -10.01 7.24
CA LYS A 83 -11.54 -10.61 6.23
C LYS A 83 -11.80 -9.69 5.03
N LEU A 84 -11.98 -8.40 5.24
CA LEU A 84 -12.32 -7.45 4.18
C LEU A 84 -11.11 -6.91 3.44
N PHE A 85 -10.00 -6.69 4.13
CA PHE A 85 -8.81 -6.05 3.54
C PHE A 85 -7.63 -7.01 3.37
N GLY A 86 -7.72 -8.25 3.88
CA GLY A 86 -6.64 -9.22 3.81
C GLY A 86 -5.45 -8.87 4.72
N PHE A 87 -5.65 -8.02 5.71
CA PHE A 87 -4.59 -7.62 6.64
C PHE A 87 -4.05 -8.79 7.44
N SER A 88 -2.76 -8.72 7.78
CA SER A 88 -2.18 -9.61 8.79
C SER A 88 -2.79 -9.31 10.17
N GLN A 89 -2.61 -10.23 11.12
CA GLN A 89 -3.04 -10.03 12.50
C GLN A 89 -2.47 -8.74 13.10
N GLU A 90 -1.21 -8.46 12.84
CA GLU A 90 -0.50 -7.29 13.36
C GLU A 90 -1.09 -5.98 12.81
N VAL A 91 -1.26 -5.88 11.48
CA VAL A 91 -1.82 -4.69 10.83
C VAL A 91 -3.27 -4.45 11.26
N ALA A 92 -4.10 -5.51 11.29
CA ALA A 92 -5.49 -5.39 11.73
C ALA A 92 -5.58 -4.99 13.22
N THR A 93 -4.66 -5.46 14.06
CA THR A 93 -4.57 -5.08 15.47
C THR A 93 -4.17 -3.62 15.64
N HIS A 94 -3.24 -3.12 14.82
CA HIS A 94 -2.86 -1.71 14.81
C HIS A 94 -4.07 -0.81 14.48
N HIS A 95 -4.76 -1.07 13.37
CA HIS A 95 -5.97 -0.31 13.01
C HIS A 95 -7.05 -0.41 14.09
N MET A 96 -7.25 -1.58 14.69
CA MET A 96 -8.20 -1.74 15.79
C MET A 96 -7.85 -0.87 17.00
N LEU A 97 -6.56 -0.82 17.39
CA LEU A 97 -6.10 0.02 18.50
C LEU A 97 -6.32 1.51 18.19
N GLU A 98 -5.98 1.93 16.97
CA GLU A 98 -6.21 3.30 16.51
C GLU A 98 -7.71 3.66 16.55
N ILE A 99 -8.58 2.79 16.04
CA ILE A 99 -10.04 2.95 16.15
C ILE A 99 -10.44 3.12 17.62
N HIS A 100 -10.00 2.23 18.49
CA HIS A 100 -10.41 2.24 19.89
C HIS A 100 -9.91 3.47 20.67
N GLN A 101 -8.67 3.89 20.43
CA GLN A 101 -7.99 4.94 21.18
C GLN A 101 -8.27 6.34 20.62
N GLU A 102 -8.18 6.48 19.29
CA GLU A 102 -8.31 7.75 18.57
C GLU A 102 -9.72 7.98 18.02
N GLY A 103 -10.61 6.99 18.16
CA GLY A 103 -12.01 7.06 17.75
C GLY A 103 -12.25 6.71 16.28
N LYS A 104 -11.20 6.60 15.46
CA LYS A 104 -11.27 6.23 14.05
C LYS A 104 -9.94 5.73 13.49
N SER A 105 -9.97 5.09 12.34
CA SER A 105 -8.77 4.79 11.54
C SER A 105 -9.07 4.82 10.05
N ILE A 106 -8.12 5.30 9.25
CA ILE A 106 -8.17 5.21 7.79
C ILE A 106 -7.64 3.82 7.40
N VAL A 107 -8.51 2.98 6.86
CA VAL A 107 -8.16 1.58 6.53
C VAL A 107 -7.80 1.39 5.07
N GLN A 108 -8.17 2.32 4.18
CA GLN A 108 -7.81 2.25 2.76
C GLN A 108 -7.92 3.62 2.08
N LEU A 109 -7.03 3.87 1.12
CA LEU A 109 -7.18 4.92 0.10
C LEU A 109 -7.56 4.26 -1.24
N THR A 110 -8.63 4.73 -1.87
CA THR A 110 -9.17 4.08 -3.07
C THR A 110 -9.97 5.04 -3.93
N GLU A 111 -10.24 4.68 -5.18
CA GLU A 111 -11.28 5.33 -5.98
C GLU A 111 -12.65 5.27 -5.28
N GLN A 112 -13.51 6.25 -5.57
CA GLN A 112 -14.81 6.43 -4.93
C GLN A 112 -15.65 5.15 -4.97
N GLU A 113 -15.88 4.56 -6.15
CA GLU A 113 -16.79 3.41 -6.32
C GLU A 113 -16.34 2.21 -5.46
N LYS A 114 -15.04 1.93 -5.45
CA LYS A 114 -14.47 0.84 -4.65
C LYS A 114 -14.54 1.16 -3.15
N GLY A 115 -14.37 2.43 -2.77
CA GLY A 115 -14.59 2.92 -1.42
C GLY A 115 -16.02 2.71 -0.92
N GLU A 116 -17.02 3.05 -1.74
CA GLU A 116 -18.44 2.83 -1.44
C GLU A 116 -18.75 1.35 -1.19
N ARG A 117 -18.15 0.45 -1.98
CA ARG A 117 -18.27 -1.00 -1.78
C ARG A 117 -17.64 -1.44 -0.44
N PHE A 118 -16.48 -0.91 -0.07
CA PHE A 118 -15.88 -1.21 1.23
C PHE A 118 -16.76 -0.74 2.39
N VAL A 119 -17.27 0.49 2.34
CA VAL A 119 -18.18 1.02 3.37
C VAL A 119 -19.44 0.16 3.50
N SER A 120 -20.04 -0.21 2.36
CA SER A 120 -21.21 -1.11 2.36
C SER A 120 -20.91 -2.47 3.00
N HIS A 121 -19.77 -3.08 2.70
CA HIS A 121 -19.36 -4.32 3.34
C HIS A 121 -19.11 -4.12 4.84
N LEU A 122 -18.38 -3.09 5.25
CA LEU A 122 -18.15 -2.78 6.67
C LEU A 122 -19.46 -2.65 7.46
N HIS A 123 -20.44 -1.94 6.90
CA HIS A 123 -21.79 -1.83 7.49
C HIS A 123 -22.50 -3.18 7.58
N SER A 124 -22.35 -4.05 6.57
CA SER A 124 -22.93 -5.41 6.63
C SER A 124 -22.33 -6.29 7.74
N TYR A 125 -21.09 -6.00 8.14
CA TYR A 125 -20.43 -6.61 9.30
C TYR A 125 -20.75 -5.90 10.63
N GLY A 126 -21.54 -4.84 10.60
CA GLY A 126 -21.96 -4.07 11.77
C GLY A 126 -20.95 -3.01 12.24
N LEU A 127 -19.91 -2.71 11.46
CA LEU A 127 -18.95 -1.65 11.78
C LEU A 127 -19.43 -0.30 11.27
N GLN A 128 -19.18 0.77 12.03
CA GLN A 128 -19.43 2.13 11.58
C GLN A 128 -18.30 2.59 10.65
N ALA A 129 -18.65 3.05 9.45
CA ALA A 129 -17.68 3.48 8.44
C ALA A 129 -18.21 4.62 7.57
N THR A 130 -17.31 5.46 7.07
CA THR A 130 -17.60 6.56 6.13
C THR A 130 -16.58 6.61 5.01
N LEU A 131 -16.93 7.31 3.93
CA LEU A 131 -16.04 7.61 2.81
C LEU A 131 -15.82 9.13 2.77
N GLU A 132 -14.57 9.57 2.73
CA GLU A 132 -14.18 10.99 2.70
C GLU A 132 -13.21 11.24 1.55
N LYS A 133 -13.35 12.34 0.82
CA LYS A 133 -12.41 12.67 -0.25
C LYS A 133 -11.06 13.05 0.36
N ASP A 134 -9.96 12.58 -0.23
CA ASP A 134 -8.62 13.04 0.14
C ASP A 134 -8.43 14.48 -0.39
N GLU A 135 -8.07 15.42 0.49
CA GLU A 135 -7.90 16.86 0.19
C GLU A 135 -6.43 17.22 0.02
#